data_AF-A0A7S1U4D6-F1
#
_entry.id   AF-A0A7S1U4D6-F1
#
_cell.length_a   1.000
_cell.length_b   1.000
_cell.length_c   1.000
_cell.angle_alpha   90.00
_cell.angle_beta   90.00
_cell.angle_gamma   90.00
#
_symmetry.space_group_name_H-M   'P 1'
#
loop_
_entity.id
_entity.type
_entity.pdbx_description
1 polymer ?
#
loop_
_entity_poly.entity_id
_entity_poly.type
_entity_poly.pdbx_seq_one_letter_code
_entity_poly.pdbx_strand_id
1 'polypeptide(L)'
;SPTEDKQSPPVAASEVVEGLYEVLIMHNATERTKSLTLTAVAKLTLRFASEPAVLPRIHEIVEQYAGSMALELQQRSIEYGLLLGAPQASTTNAGVGDLSGLRNETLTRMPVIDPAAFAARRAAFDDEEGDYDDLPETSGTIGTIAAPTSNGANGGGGGESNLLDLDDIFGGGGGAAPAA
;
A
#
# COMPACT_ATOMS: atom_id res chain seq x y z
N SER A 1 -34.20 36.17 -20.43
CA SER A 1 -33.84 36.09 -19.00
C SER A 1 -32.68 35.12 -18.90
N PRO A 2 -31.46 35.57 -18.55
CA PRO A 2 -30.34 34.66 -18.35
C PRO A 2 -30.63 33.82 -17.10
N THR A 3 -30.55 32.51 -17.25
CA THR A 3 -30.61 31.54 -16.16
C THR A 3 -29.43 31.77 -15.23
N GLU A 4 -29.68 32.33 -14.04
CA GLU A 4 -28.74 32.36 -12.93
C GLU A 4 -28.30 30.93 -12.60
N ASP A 5 -27.04 30.62 -12.92
CA ASP A 5 -26.32 29.49 -12.36
C ASP A 5 -26.26 29.69 -10.84
N LYS A 6 -27.17 29.03 -10.12
CA LYS A 6 -27.11 28.91 -8.66
C LYS A 6 -25.92 28.03 -8.31
N GLN A 7 -24.74 28.64 -8.19
CA GLN A 7 -23.56 28.01 -7.63
C GLN A 7 -23.89 27.61 -6.18
N SER A 8 -23.97 26.30 -5.91
CA SER A 8 -24.09 25.79 -4.53
C SER A 8 -22.96 26.36 -3.67
N PRO A 9 -23.20 26.69 -2.39
CA PRO A 9 -22.14 27.15 -1.50
C PRO A 9 -20.99 26.13 -1.44
N PRO A 10 -19.75 26.61 -1.24
CA PRO A 10 -18.60 25.74 -1.08
C PRO A 10 -18.80 24.82 0.13
N VAL A 11 -18.70 23.52 -0.09
CA VAL A 11 -18.82 22.49 0.97
C VAL A 11 -17.58 22.56 1.87
N ALA A 12 -17.78 22.58 3.18
CA ALA A 12 -16.68 22.61 4.14
C ALA A 12 -15.94 21.26 4.18
N ALA A 13 -14.62 21.26 4.33
CA ALA A 13 -13.83 20.03 4.40
C ALA A 13 -14.27 19.10 5.55
N SER A 14 -14.69 19.67 6.68
CA SER A 14 -15.25 18.93 7.82
C SER A 14 -16.54 18.18 7.44
N GLU A 15 -17.41 18.80 6.64
CA GLU A 15 -18.66 18.18 6.18
C GLU A 15 -18.39 16.99 5.26
N VAL A 16 -17.37 17.09 4.39
CA VAL A 16 -16.93 15.98 3.53
C VAL A 16 -16.41 14.82 4.37
N VAL A 17 -15.59 15.09 5.39
CA VAL A 17 -15.03 14.05 6.26
C VAL A 17 -16.12 13.36 7.07
N GLU A 18 -17.07 14.11 7.65
CA GLU A 18 -18.19 13.50 8.36
C GLU A 18 -19.12 12.70 7.44
N GLY A 19 -19.37 13.18 6.21
CA GLY A 19 -20.16 12.42 5.24
C GLY A 19 -19.52 11.07 4.88
N LEU A 20 -18.19 11.00 4.76
CA LEU A 20 -17.49 9.71 4.57
C LEU A 20 -17.51 8.85 5.84
N TYR A 21 -17.44 9.47 7.02
CA TYR A 21 -17.58 8.75 8.29
C TYR A 21 -18.94 8.08 8.42
N GLU A 22 -20.03 8.77 8.02
CA GLU A 22 -21.38 8.19 8.01
C GLU A 22 -21.44 6.91 7.17
N VAL A 23 -20.81 6.90 5.99
CA VAL A 23 -20.74 5.71 5.11
C VAL A 23 -20.03 4.54 5.79
N LEU A 24 -19.01 4.80 6.62
CA LEU A 24 -18.26 3.76 7.34
C LEU A 24 -19.10 3.07 8.43
N ILE A 25 -19.94 3.83 9.14
CA ILE A 25 -20.79 3.32 10.22
C ILE A 25 -22.12 2.72 9.73
N MET A 26 -22.54 3.01 8.50
CA MET A 26 -23.73 2.44 7.91
C MET A 26 -23.69 0.89 7.89
N HIS A 27 -24.78 0.27 8.35
CA HIS A 27 -24.92 -1.19 8.35
C HIS A 27 -25.12 -1.77 6.94
N ASN A 28 -25.76 -1.01 6.04
CA ASN A 28 -26.00 -1.42 4.66
C ASN A 28 -24.77 -1.25 3.75
N ALA A 29 -23.70 -0.61 4.23
CA ALA A 29 -22.48 -0.46 3.46
C ALA A 29 -21.71 -1.78 3.46
N THR A 30 -21.43 -2.31 2.27
CA THR A 30 -20.61 -3.51 2.10
C THR A 30 -19.18 -3.27 2.57
N GLU A 31 -18.45 -4.34 2.90
CA GLU A 31 -17.02 -4.27 3.24
C GLU A 31 -16.20 -3.58 2.15
N ARG A 32 -16.51 -3.86 0.88
CA ARG A 32 -15.89 -3.19 -0.27
C ARG A 32 -16.16 -1.68 -0.29
N THR A 33 -17.37 -1.26 0.03
CA THR A 33 -17.71 0.17 0.11
C THR A 33 -16.91 0.82 1.24
N LYS A 34 -16.89 0.20 2.42
CA LYS A 34 -16.14 0.72 3.58
C LYS A 34 -14.64 0.80 3.29
N SER A 35 -14.08 -0.20 2.61
CA SER A 35 -12.65 -0.22 2.28
C SER A 35 -12.28 0.87 1.28
N LEU A 36 -13.14 1.14 0.29
CA LEU A 36 -12.98 2.28 -0.63
C LEU A 36 -13.13 3.62 0.10
N THR A 37 -14.09 3.74 1.01
CA THR A 37 -14.29 4.94 1.82
C THR A 37 -13.08 5.21 2.70
N LEU A 38 -12.50 4.19 3.33
CA LEU A 38 -11.29 4.33 4.14
C LEU A 38 -10.10 4.81 3.30
N THR A 39 -9.92 4.28 2.09
CA THR A 39 -8.93 4.77 1.12
C THR A 39 -9.19 6.22 0.71
N ALA A 40 -10.45 6.61 0.52
CA ALA A 40 -10.82 7.98 0.20
C ALA A 40 -10.46 8.93 1.35
N VAL A 41 -10.80 8.57 2.59
CA VAL A 41 -10.44 9.31 3.81
C VAL A 41 -8.93 9.51 3.92
N ALA A 42 -8.12 8.46 3.71
CA ALA A 42 -6.66 8.60 3.72
C ALA A 42 -6.13 9.56 2.63
N LYS A 43 -6.72 9.53 1.43
CA LYS A 43 -6.36 10.45 0.34
C LYS A 43 -6.76 11.91 0.62
N LEU A 44 -7.77 12.15 1.46
CA LEU A 44 -8.15 13.51 1.85
C LEU A 44 -7.06 14.22 2.64
N THR A 45 -6.17 13.50 3.33
CA THR A 45 -5.01 14.10 4.02
C THR A 45 -4.12 14.92 3.07
N LEU A 46 -3.96 14.48 1.81
CA LEU A 46 -3.23 15.26 0.80
C LEU A 46 -4.04 16.42 0.26
N ARG A 47 -5.36 16.27 0.16
CA ARG A 47 -6.26 17.30 -0.40
C ARG A 47 -6.50 18.44 0.58
N PHE A 48 -6.61 18.12 1.86
CA PHE A 48 -6.83 19.06 2.95
C PHE A 48 -5.55 19.37 3.72
N ALA A 49 -4.39 19.23 3.09
CA ALA A 49 -3.09 19.56 3.68
C ALA A 49 -3.00 21.03 4.14
N SER A 50 -3.78 21.93 3.52
CA SER A 50 -3.91 23.35 3.90
C SER A 50 -4.89 23.60 5.05
N GLU A 51 -5.62 22.57 5.51
CA GLU A 51 -6.68 22.67 6.54
C GLU A 51 -6.33 21.79 7.75
N PRO A 52 -5.36 22.20 8.59
CA PRO A 52 -4.82 21.35 9.66
C PRO A 52 -5.85 20.97 10.72
N ALA A 53 -6.95 21.72 10.86
CA ALA A 53 -8.02 21.45 11.81
C ALA A 53 -8.76 20.13 11.53
N VAL A 54 -8.75 19.64 10.28
CA VAL A 54 -9.49 18.45 9.85
C VAL A 54 -8.63 17.17 9.93
N LEU A 55 -7.30 17.32 9.89
CA LEU A 55 -6.37 16.19 9.89
C LEU A 55 -6.49 15.27 11.12
N PRO A 56 -6.64 15.77 12.37
CA PRO A 56 -6.83 14.91 13.53
C PRO A 56 -8.07 14.02 13.41
N ARG A 57 -9.15 14.55 12.84
CA ARG A 57 -10.39 13.81 12.62
C ARG A 57 -10.21 12.70 11.58
N ILE A 58 -9.47 12.98 10.52
CA ILE A 58 -9.11 11.96 9.51
C ILE A 58 -8.29 10.83 10.16
N HIS A 59 -7.33 11.17 11.03
CA HIS A 59 -6.51 10.17 11.72
C HIS A 59 -7.36 9.28 12.64
N GLU A 60 -8.28 9.88 13.40
CA GLU A 60 -9.21 9.15 14.27
C GLU A 60 -10.06 8.14 13.48
N ILE A 61 -10.65 8.56 12.35
CA ILE A 61 -11.47 7.69 11.50
C ILE A 61 -10.66 6.53 10.95
N VAL A 62 -9.42 6.79 10.52
CA VAL A 62 -8.51 5.75 10.02
C VAL A 62 -8.20 4.75 11.13
N GLU A 63 -7.86 5.20 12.34
CA GLU A 63 -7.47 4.34 13.46
C GLU A 63 -8.63 3.51 14.03
N GLN A 64 -9.88 3.97 13.89
CA GLN A 64 -11.06 3.26 14.41
C GLN A 64 -11.20 1.82 13.89
N TYR A 65 -10.66 1.54 12.71
CA TYR A 65 -10.74 0.21 12.07
C TYR A 65 -9.54 -0.69 12.36
N ALA A 66 -8.56 -0.27 13.17
CA ALA A 66 -7.33 -1.04 13.41
C ALA A 66 -7.57 -2.36 14.18
N GLY A 67 -8.69 -2.43 14.91
CA GLY A 67 -9.17 -3.64 15.59
C GLY A 67 -10.37 -4.30 14.90
N SER A 68 -10.64 -4.00 13.63
CA SER A 68 -11.79 -4.58 12.92
C SER A 68 -11.63 -6.09 12.74
N MET A 69 -12.72 -6.84 12.83
CA MET A 69 -12.76 -8.29 12.51
C MET A 69 -12.69 -8.55 10.99
N ALA A 70 -12.91 -7.52 10.17
CA ALA A 70 -12.76 -7.58 8.73
C ALA A 70 -11.29 -7.30 8.38
N LEU A 71 -10.57 -8.33 7.90
CA LEU A 71 -9.13 -8.27 7.66
C LEU A 71 -8.74 -7.15 6.69
N GLU A 72 -9.50 -6.95 5.62
CA GLU A 72 -9.24 -5.90 4.64
C GLU A 72 -9.33 -4.48 5.25
N LEU A 73 -10.33 -4.25 6.11
CA LEU A 73 -10.48 -2.97 6.80
C LEU A 73 -9.38 -2.77 7.84
N GLN A 74 -9.05 -3.83 8.58
CA GLN A 74 -8.01 -3.83 9.59
C GLN A 74 -6.64 -3.51 8.99
N GLN A 75 -6.25 -4.23 7.95
CA GLN A 75 -4.96 -4.05 7.28
C GLN A 75 -4.84 -2.63 6.72
N ARG A 76 -5.86 -2.14 6.01
CA ARG A 76 -5.86 -0.77 5.47
C ARG A 76 -5.77 0.29 6.55
N SER A 77 -6.49 0.11 7.66
CA SER A 77 -6.46 1.03 8.80
C SER A 77 -5.05 1.15 9.39
N ILE A 78 -4.38 0.02 9.59
CA ILE A 78 -3.02 -0.02 10.13
C ILE A 78 -2.02 0.61 9.15
N GLU A 79 -2.04 0.19 7.87
CA GLU A 79 -1.14 0.71 6.84
C GLU A 79 -1.31 2.21 6.65
N TYR A 80 -2.55 2.70 6.57
CA TYR A 80 -2.82 4.14 6.47
C TYR A 80 -2.46 4.87 7.77
N GLY A 81 -2.72 4.29 8.94
CA GLY A 81 -2.30 4.88 10.21
C GLY A 81 -0.78 5.13 10.24
N LEU A 82 0.02 4.15 9.80
CA LEU A 82 1.47 4.28 9.69
C LEU A 82 1.89 5.32 8.63
N LEU A 83 1.29 5.27 7.45
CA LEU A 83 1.57 6.19 6.34
C LEU A 83 1.23 7.65 6.68
N LEU A 84 0.23 7.88 7.53
CA LEU A 84 -0.20 9.21 7.93
C LEU A 84 0.54 9.72 9.19
N GLY A 85 1.35 8.88 9.84
CA GLY A 85 1.96 9.19 11.13
C GLY A 85 0.92 9.35 12.24
N ALA A 86 -0.14 8.54 12.19
CA ALA A 86 -1.22 8.60 13.16
C ALA A 86 -0.73 8.13 14.55
N PRO A 87 -1.14 8.79 15.65
CA PRO A 87 -0.51 8.63 16.96
C PRO A 87 -0.56 7.19 17.50
N GLN A 88 -1.67 6.48 17.33
CA GLN A 88 -1.82 5.13 17.85
C GLN A 88 -1.05 4.12 16.99
N ALA A 89 -1.08 4.28 15.67
CA ALA A 89 -0.38 3.38 14.74
C ALA A 89 1.15 3.39 14.96
N SER A 90 1.72 4.56 15.30
CA SER A 90 3.13 4.69 15.65
C SER A 90 3.51 4.02 16.98
N THR A 91 2.57 3.86 17.91
CA THR A 91 2.84 3.25 19.23
C THR A 91 2.73 1.73 19.24
N THR A 92 1.84 1.16 18.41
CA THR A 92 1.62 -0.29 18.36
C THR A 92 2.63 -1.03 17.49
N ASN A 93 3.26 -0.34 16.54
CA ASN A 93 4.19 -0.93 15.58
C ASN A 93 5.61 -0.40 15.78
N ALA A 94 6.16 -0.53 16.99
CA ALA A 94 7.47 0.03 17.37
C ALA A 94 8.68 -0.51 16.55
N GLY A 95 8.46 -1.42 15.59
CA GLY A 95 9.46 -1.93 14.64
C GLY A 95 9.25 -1.49 13.18
N VAL A 96 8.11 -0.88 12.84
CA VAL A 96 7.84 -0.36 11.49
C VAL A 96 8.18 1.12 11.51
N GLY A 97 9.25 1.52 10.83
CA GLY A 97 9.74 2.90 10.82
C GLY A 97 8.70 3.92 10.37
N ASP A 98 8.95 5.21 10.61
CA ASP A 98 8.08 6.29 10.18
C ASP A 98 7.94 6.31 8.65
N LEU A 99 6.72 6.03 8.16
CA LEU A 99 6.36 6.02 6.74
C LEU A 99 5.78 7.36 6.26
N SER A 100 5.65 8.36 7.14
CA SER A 100 5.00 9.64 6.83
C SER A 100 5.66 10.39 5.66
N GLY A 101 6.97 10.22 5.47
CA GLY A 101 7.71 10.79 4.34
C GLY A 101 7.24 10.29 2.97
N LEU A 102 6.69 9.07 2.90
CA LEU A 102 6.26 8.45 1.64
C LEU A 102 4.80 8.79 1.26
N ARG A 103 4.06 9.43 2.17
CA ARG A 103 2.64 9.78 1.99
C ARG A 103 2.38 10.57 0.71
N ASN A 104 3.21 11.57 0.44
CA ASN A 104 3.00 12.47 -0.71
C ASN A 104 3.24 11.76 -2.05
N GLU A 105 4.11 10.75 -2.10
CA GLU A 105 4.40 9.97 -3.30
C GLU A 105 3.32 8.91 -3.54
N THR A 106 2.96 8.16 -2.50
CA THR A 106 2.04 7.02 -2.58
C THR A 106 0.58 7.41 -2.77
N LEU A 107 0.13 8.51 -2.16
CA LEU A 107 -1.27 8.96 -2.23
C LEU A 107 -1.55 9.91 -3.41
N THR A 108 -0.61 10.07 -4.35
CA THR A 108 -0.81 10.86 -5.57
C THR A 108 -1.96 10.34 -6.46
N ARG A 109 -2.35 11.12 -7.47
CA ARG A 109 -3.38 10.70 -8.42
C ARG A 109 -2.90 9.47 -9.19
N MET A 110 -3.73 8.43 -9.19
CA MET A 110 -3.47 7.25 -10.02
C MET A 110 -3.45 7.64 -11.51
N PRO A 111 -2.55 7.04 -12.31
CA PRO A 111 -2.54 7.25 -13.75
C PRO A 111 -3.87 6.88 -14.40
N VAL A 112 -4.26 7.63 -15.43
CA VAL A 112 -5.48 7.33 -16.21
C VAL A 112 -5.18 6.13 -17.11
N ILE A 113 -6.07 5.13 -17.06
CA ILE A 113 -5.98 3.96 -17.95
C ILE A 113 -6.41 4.40 -19.35
N ASP A 114 -5.52 4.26 -20.33
CA ASP A 114 -5.88 4.41 -21.74
C ASP A 114 -6.61 3.13 -22.22
N PRO A 115 -7.89 3.22 -22.62
CA PRO A 115 -8.67 2.07 -23.05
C PRO A 115 -8.09 1.40 -24.28
N ALA A 116 -7.42 2.14 -25.18
CA ALA A 116 -6.78 1.57 -26.36
C ALA A 116 -5.56 0.73 -25.96
N ALA A 117 -4.73 1.24 -25.04
CA ALA A 117 -3.58 0.51 -24.51
C ALA A 117 -3.98 -0.70 -23.64
N PHE A 118 -5.14 -0.65 -22.99
CA PHE A 118 -5.68 -1.77 -22.24
C PHE A 118 -6.28 -2.83 -23.17
N ALA A 119 -7.04 -2.42 -24.19
CA ALA A 119 -7.59 -3.31 -25.20
C ALA A 119 -6.51 -4.01 -26.02
N ALA A 120 -5.45 -3.29 -26.42
CA ALA A 120 -4.31 -3.87 -27.13
C ALA A 120 -3.57 -4.91 -26.28
N ARG A 121 -3.37 -4.64 -24.98
CA ARG A 121 -2.79 -5.63 -24.05
C ARG A 121 -3.67 -6.85 -23.89
N ARG A 122 -4.99 -6.67 -23.79
CA ARG A 122 -5.93 -7.79 -23.68
C ARG A 122 -5.98 -8.63 -24.96
N ALA A 123 -5.97 -8.00 -26.13
CA ALA A 123 -5.92 -8.70 -27.42
C ALA A 123 -4.63 -9.54 -27.56
N ALA A 124 -3.49 -9.02 -27.09
CA ALA A 124 -2.24 -9.76 -27.08
C ALA A 124 -2.25 -11.01 -26.17
N PHE A 125 -3.12 -11.07 -25.16
CA PHE A 125 -3.32 -12.28 -24.33
C PHE A 125 -4.35 -13.26 -24.93
N ASP A 126 -5.30 -12.78 -25.74
CA ASP A 126 -6.32 -13.62 -26.38
C ASP A 126 -5.83 -14.23 -27.72
N ASP A 127 -4.82 -13.65 -28.37
CA ASP A 127 -4.22 -14.18 -29.61
C ASP A 127 -3.21 -15.33 -29.37
N GLU A 128 -2.98 -15.75 -28.12
CA GLU A 128 -2.08 -16.86 -27.75
C GLU A 128 -2.75 -18.25 -27.85
N GLU A 129 -3.59 -18.47 -28.87
CA GLU A 129 -3.96 -19.80 -29.37
C GLU A 129 -3.13 -20.10 -30.63
N GLY A 130 -1.87 -20.52 -30.45
CA GLY A 130 -1.10 -21.13 -31.55
C GLY A 130 0.38 -20.83 -31.54
N ASP A 131 1.16 -21.90 -31.36
CA ASP A 131 2.60 -22.03 -31.61
C ASP A 131 3.52 -21.69 -30.42
N TYR A 132 3.99 -22.73 -29.74
CA TYR A 132 4.95 -22.65 -28.63
C TYR A 132 6.42 -22.71 -29.09
N ASP A 133 6.71 -22.68 -30.40
CA ASP A 133 8.06 -22.92 -30.94
C ASP A 133 8.83 -21.67 -31.42
N ASP A 134 8.25 -20.46 -31.37
CA ASP A 134 8.98 -19.22 -31.70
C ASP A 134 8.61 -18.06 -30.76
N LEU A 135 8.90 -18.26 -29.46
CA LEU A 135 8.93 -17.15 -28.52
C LEU A 135 10.17 -16.28 -28.81
N PRO A 136 10.05 -15.02 -29.26
CA PRO A 136 11.11 -14.08 -29.01
C PRO A 136 11.30 -13.99 -27.50
N GLU A 137 12.54 -14.13 -27.03
CA GLU A 137 12.94 -13.84 -25.65
C GLU A 137 12.73 -12.34 -25.34
N THR A 138 11.49 -11.89 -25.29
CA THR A 138 11.11 -10.65 -24.64
C THR A 138 10.28 -11.01 -23.42
N SER A 139 10.97 -11.69 -22.50
CA SER A 139 10.55 -11.79 -21.11
C SER A 139 10.14 -10.41 -20.63
N GLY A 140 8.94 -10.32 -20.04
CA GLY A 140 8.31 -9.08 -19.63
C GLY A 140 9.22 -8.22 -18.75
N THR A 141 9.90 -7.27 -19.38
CA THR A 141 10.54 -6.15 -18.70
C THR A 141 9.46 -5.20 -18.22
N ILE A 142 8.89 -5.50 -17.05
CA ILE A 142 8.56 -4.45 -16.09
C ILE A 142 9.86 -3.66 -15.90
N GLY A 143 9.81 -2.34 -16.12
CA GLY A 143 10.98 -1.48 -16.19
C GLY A 143 12.05 -1.85 -15.16
N THR A 144 13.22 -2.24 -15.66
CA THR A 144 14.41 -2.42 -14.84
C THR A 144 14.75 -1.07 -14.21
N ILE A 145 14.36 -0.90 -12.96
CA ILE A 145 15.13 -0.07 -12.03
C ILE A 145 16.57 -0.58 -12.11
N ALA A 146 17.45 0.24 -12.68
CA ALA A 146 18.86 -0.08 -12.78
C ALA A 146 19.39 -0.37 -11.37
N ALA A 147 19.83 -1.61 -11.15
CA ALA A 147 20.55 -1.97 -9.93
C ALA A 147 21.80 -1.06 -9.81
N PRO A 148 22.16 -0.58 -8.60
CA PRO A 148 23.42 0.12 -8.42
C PRO A 148 24.54 -0.85 -8.79
N THR A 149 25.31 -0.50 -9.83
CA THR A 149 26.47 -1.27 -10.25
C THR A 149 27.53 -1.16 -9.15
N SER A 150 27.64 -2.16 -8.28
CA SER A 150 28.82 -2.30 -7.42
C SER A 150 29.97 -2.77 -8.30
N ASN A 151 30.78 -1.81 -8.74
CA ASN A 151 32.09 -2.07 -9.29
C ASN A 151 32.95 -2.67 -8.16
N GLY A 152 33.11 -3.99 -8.15
CA GLY A 152 33.90 -4.72 -7.16
C GLY A 152 34.47 -6.00 -7.75
N ALA A 153 35.69 -5.92 -8.25
CA ALA A 153 36.50 -7.07 -8.66
C ALA A 153 36.93 -7.93 -7.44
N ASN A 154 37.36 -9.17 -7.75
CA ASN A 154 37.80 -10.29 -6.89
C ASN A 154 36.66 -11.25 -6.49
N GLY A 155 36.74 -12.57 -6.67
CA GLY A 155 37.86 -13.43 -7.01
C GLY A 155 37.78 -14.70 -6.18
N GLY A 156 37.44 -15.83 -6.82
CA GLY A 156 37.81 -17.19 -6.37
C GLY A 156 36.87 -17.92 -5.39
N GLY A 157 36.72 -19.22 -5.66
CA GLY A 157 36.50 -20.24 -4.61
C GLY A 157 35.09 -20.80 -4.53
N GLY A 158 34.91 -22.02 -5.03
CA GLY A 158 33.67 -22.78 -4.91
C GLY A 158 33.31 -23.20 -3.49
N GLY A 159 32.07 -23.64 -3.34
CA GLY A 159 31.51 -24.19 -2.10
C GLY A 159 30.00 -23.97 -2.12
N GLU A 160 29.26 -25.00 -2.52
CA GLU A 160 27.80 -25.05 -2.48
C GLU A 160 27.33 -24.72 -1.05
N SER A 161 26.77 -23.53 -0.86
CA SER A 161 26.13 -23.15 0.40
C SER A 161 24.79 -23.89 0.47
N ASN A 162 24.85 -25.11 1.01
CA ASN A 162 23.69 -25.91 1.38
C ASN A 162 22.69 -25.07 2.18
N LEU A 163 21.59 -24.69 1.53
CA LEU A 163 20.38 -24.10 2.13
C LEU A 163 19.60 -25.11 3.01
N LEU A 164 20.26 -26.19 3.44
CA LEU A 164 19.73 -27.31 4.23
C LEU A 164 20.69 -27.67 5.37
N ASP A 165 21.47 -26.72 5.88
CA ASP A 165 22.25 -26.98 7.09
C ASP A 165 21.33 -26.96 8.31
N LEU A 166 20.74 -28.12 8.58
CA LEU A 166 19.78 -28.36 9.66
C LEU A 166 20.38 -28.15 11.06
N ASP A 167 21.70 -27.94 11.16
CA ASP A 167 22.38 -27.63 12.41
C ASP A 167 22.06 -26.22 12.94
N ASP A 168 21.73 -25.27 12.07
CA ASP A 168 21.32 -23.90 12.47
C ASP A 168 19.83 -23.84 12.87
N ILE A 169 18.99 -24.74 12.33
CA ILE A 169 17.54 -24.74 12.59
C ILE A 169 17.16 -25.48 13.89
N PHE A 170 17.96 -26.46 14.33
CA PHE A 170 17.68 -27.26 15.54
C PHE A 170 18.50 -26.88 16.76
N GLY A 171 19.28 -25.79 16.72
CA GLY A 171 19.90 -25.22 17.91
C GLY A 171 20.83 -26.19 18.62
N GLY A 172 21.99 -26.44 18.01
CA GLY A 172 23.10 -27.18 18.60
C GLY A 172 23.75 -26.43 19.77
N GLY A 173 23.04 -26.34 20.90
CA GLY A 173 23.55 -25.85 22.17
C GLY A 173 24.51 -26.87 22.80
N GLY A 174 25.79 -26.78 22.43
CA GLY A 174 26.88 -27.48 23.09
C GLY A 174 27.01 -27.06 24.56
N GLY A 175 26.34 -27.81 25.45
CA GLY A 175 26.53 -27.71 26.88
C GLY A 175 27.90 -28.27 27.28
N ALA A 176 28.84 -27.37 27.52
CA ALA A 176 30.13 -27.67 28.15
C ALA A 176 29.91 -28.31 29.53
N ALA A 177 30.48 -29.50 29.75
CA ALA A 177 30.55 -30.12 31.06
C ALA A 177 31.50 -29.31 31.98
N PRO A 178 31.14 -29.04 33.24
CA PRO A 178 32.09 -28.47 34.20
C PRO A 178 33.03 -29.56 34.71
N ALA A 179 34.34 -29.26 34.67
CA ALA A 179 35.36 -30.06 35.32
C ALA A 179 35.20 -29.98 36.85
N ALA A 180 35.14 -31.13 37.50
CA ALA A 180 35.38 -31.32 38.93
C ALA A 180 36.08 -32.67 39.12
#